data_AF-A0A496YD68-F1
#
_entry.id   AF-A0A496YD68-F1
#
_cell.length_a   1.000
_cell.length_b   1.000
_cell.length_c   1.000
_cell.angle_alpha   90.00
_cell.angle_beta   90.00
_cell.angle_gamma   90.00
#
_symmetry.space_group_name_H-M   'P 1'
#
loop_
_entity.id
_entity.type
_entity.pdbx_description
1 polymer ?
#
loop_
_entity_poly.entity_id
_entity_poly.type
_entity_poly.pdbx_seq_one_letter_code
_entity_poly.pdbx_strand_id
1 'polypeptide(L)'
;MAQPVLAARARHETGKGAARKLRQQGQVPAVFYGPGVEPMKLAVPYSDLERILTGVSGENVIIALEVETEGKKHRRSVMLKELQSDPVHEKYLHADFYEISMDKEITVNVAIQLNGTPIGVTNGGILENVRREVSVSCLPDKLTSAIDVDISHMDIGDALHIEDIELPEGMRALEDGHLTIAVVAAPVAEKEEEVEEVEELLEGEEASAESEETGAEESTEE
;
A
#
# COMPACT_ATOMS: atom_id res chain seq x y z
N MET A 1 0.53 -5.20 25.73
CA MET A 1 0.61 -3.92 25.00
C MET A 1 -0.53 -3.01 25.46
N ALA A 2 -0.28 -1.72 25.68
CA ALA A 2 -1.34 -0.80 26.08
C ALA A 2 -2.23 -0.50 24.86
N GLN A 3 -3.50 -0.92 24.90
CA GLN A 3 -4.44 -0.64 23.82
C GLN A 3 -4.78 0.86 23.83
N PRO A 4 -4.53 1.60 22.74
CA PRO A 4 -4.94 2.99 22.63
C PRO A 4 -6.47 3.10 22.75
N VAL A 5 -6.94 4.10 23.47
CA VAL A 5 -8.37 4.34 23.66
C VAL A 5 -8.82 5.41 22.67
N LEU A 6 -9.87 5.11 21.89
CA LEU A 6 -10.48 6.04 20.95
C LEU A 6 -11.94 6.28 21.33
N ALA A 7 -12.29 7.54 21.60
CA ALA A 7 -13.67 7.93 21.85
C ALA A 7 -14.47 7.96 20.55
N ALA A 8 -15.67 7.40 20.57
CA ALA A 8 -16.58 7.37 19.43
C ALA A 8 -17.99 7.76 19.85
N ARG A 9 -18.65 8.55 19.01
CA ARG A 9 -20.05 8.97 19.21
C ARG A 9 -20.94 8.33 18.16
N ALA A 10 -22.06 7.75 18.58
CA ALA A 10 -23.08 7.27 17.65
C ALA A 10 -23.65 8.44 16.84
N ARG A 11 -23.84 8.22 15.54
CA ARG A 11 -24.47 9.21 14.64
C ARG A 11 -25.70 8.62 13.96
N HIS A 12 -26.74 9.43 13.84
CA HIS A 12 -27.97 9.08 13.11
C HIS A 12 -28.01 9.68 11.70
N GLU A 13 -27.35 10.83 11.48
CA GLU A 13 -27.31 11.49 10.18
C GLU A 13 -26.38 10.77 9.19
N THR A 14 -26.86 10.61 7.95
CA THR A 14 -26.17 9.87 6.89
C THR A 14 -26.11 10.66 5.59
N GLY A 15 -25.17 10.29 4.71
CA GLY A 15 -25.02 10.88 3.37
C GLY A 15 -23.92 11.93 3.27
N LYS A 16 -23.73 12.44 2.04
CA LYS A 16 -22.59 13.30 1.67
C LYS A 16 -22.52 14.62 2.46
N GLY A 17 -23.67 15.26 2.71
CA GLY A 17 -23.74 16.54 3.43
C GLY A 17 -23.35 16.42 4.91
N ALA A 18 -23.93 15.45 5.61
CA ALA A 18 -23.62 15.18 7.02
C ALA A 18 -22.15 14.78 7.22
N ALA A 19 -21.63 13.91 6.35
CA ALA A 19 -20.22 13.50 6.38
C ALA A 19 -19.27 14.68 6.16
N ARG A 20 -19.58 15.58 5.20
CA ARG A 20 -18.76 16.79 4.96
C ARG A 20 -18.77 17.72 6.18
N LYS A 21 -19.92 17.91 6.81
CA LYS A 21 -20.05 18.75 8.01
C LYS A 21 -19.27 18.18 9.19
N LEU A 22 -19.31 16.87 9.41
CA LEU A 22 -18.50 16.20 10.45
C LEU A 22 -17.00 16.43 10.23
N ARG A 23 -16.51 16.25 9.00
CA ARG A 23 -15.09 16.49 8.68
C ARG A 23 -14.67 17.94 8.89
N GLN A 24 -15.55 18.90 8.57
CA GLN A 24 -15.30 20.32 8.87
C GLN A 24 -15.23 20.62 10.37
N GLN A 25 -15.89 19.81 11.20
CA GLN A 25 -15.86 19.89 12.65
C GLN A 25 -14.70 19.09 13.28
N GLY A 26 -13.77 18.57 12.47
CA GLY A 26 -12.64 17.76 12.95
C GLY A 26 -13.04 16.36 13.40
N GLN A 27 -14.14 15.83 12.89
CA GLN A 27 -14.61 14.47 13.16
C GLN A 27 -14.54 13.62 11.89
N VAL A 28 -14.07 12.37 12.01
CA VAL A 28 -14.04 11.40 10.92
C VAL A 28 -15.27 10.50 11.02
N PRO A 29 -16.09 10.43 9.96
CA PRO A 29 -17.15 9.43 9.86
C PRO A 29 -16.56 8.02 9.91
N ALA A 30 -17.12 7.16 10.74
CA ALA A 30 -16.69 5.78 10.87
C ALA A 30 -17.87 4.80 10.87
N VAL A 31 -17.56 3.53 10.66
CA VAL A 31 -18.49 2.41 10.81
C VAL A 31 -17.86 1.37 11.73
N PHE A 32 -18.65 0.85 12.66
CA PHE A 32 -18.28 -0.25 13.53
C PHE A 32 -19.15 -1.46 13.20
N TYR A 33 -18.54 -2.61 12.99
CA TYR A 33 -19.24 -3.86 12.70
C TYR A 33 -18.44 -5.05 13.21
N GLY A 34 -19.07 -6.22 13.33
CA GLY A 34 -18.39 -7.38 13.88
C GLY A 34 -19.27 -8.63 14.00
N PRO A 35 -18.68 -9.76 14.40
CA PRO A 35 -19.41 -11.00 14.58
C PRO A 35 -20.36 -10.89 15.78
N GLY A 36 -21.67 -10.79 15.50
CA GLY A 36 -22.70 -10.75 16.53
C GLY A 36 -23.08 -9.35 17.03
N VAL A 37 -22.65 -8.29 16.33
CA VAL A 37 -23.05 -6.92 16.64
C VAL A 37 -23.63 -6.22 15.41
N GLU A 38 -24.71 -5.47 15.61
CA GLU A 38 -25.34 -4.69 14.55
C GLU A 38 -24.40 -3.55 14.09
N PRO A 39 -24.22 -3.36 12.76
CA PRO A 39 -23.38 -2.29 12.24
C PRO A 39 -23.83 -0.92 12.74
N MET A 40 -22.95 -0.22 13.44
CA MET A 40 -23.19 1.10 14.00
C MET A 40 -22.41 2.17 13.26
N LYS A 41 -23.06 3.30 12.99
CA LYS A 41 -22.42 4.48 12.41
C LYS A 41 -21.88 5.35 13.52
N LEU A 42 -20.60 5.64 13.45
CA LEU A 42 -19.88 6.39 14.46
C LEU A 42 -19.26 7.66 13.87
N ALA A 43 -18.90 8.58 14.76
CA ALA A 43 -18.02 9.70 14.50
C ALA A 43 -16.89 9.67 15.53
N VAL A 44 -15.66 9.75 15.04
CA VAL A 44 -14.45 9.73 15.88
C VAL A 44 -13.67 11.05 15.72
N PRO A 45 -13.04 11.58 16.77
CA PRO A 45 -12.19 12.76 16.65
C PRO A 45 -11.00 12.50 15.74
N TYR A 46 -10.77 13.38 14.76
CA TYR A 46 -9.64 13.27 13.82
C TYR A 46 -8.29 13.25 14.56
N SER A 47 -8.09 14.18 15.49
CA SER A 47 -6.83 14.32 16.24
C SER A 47 -6.47 13.08 17.03
N ASP A 48 -7.46 12.39 17.60
CA ASP A 48 -7.23 11.21 18.41
C ASP A 48 -6.90 10.01 17.51
N LEU A 49 -7.62 9.86 16.39
CA LEU A 49 -7.33 8.84 15.40
C LEU A 49 -5.92 9.02 14.80
N GLU A 50 -5.57 10.23 14.39
CA GLU A 50 -4.25 10.57 13.83
C GLU A 50 -3.11 10.31 14.83
N ARG A 51 -3.31 10.63 16.11
CA ARG A 51 -2.32 10.34 17.16
C ARG A 51 -2.11 8.84 17.36
N ILE A 52 -3.18 8.05 17.32
CA ILE A 52 -3.10 6.60 17.49
C ILE A 52 -2.35 5.98 16.31
N LEU A 53 -2.67 6.40 15.08
CA LEU A 53 -2.06 5.86 13.87
C LEU A 53 -0.62 6.33 13.65
N THR A 54 -0.30 7.58 14.01
CA THR A 54 1.09 8.06 13.92
C THR A 54 1.96 7.51 15.06
N GLY A 55 1.38 7.33 16.25
CA GLY A 55 2.10 6.86 17.44
C GLY A 55 2.39 5.36 17.46
N VAL A 56 1.68 4.58 16.64
CA VAL A 56 1.88 3.14 16.49
C VAL A 56 2.31 2.90 15.04
N SER A 57 3.56 2.51 14.83
CA SER A 57 4.08 2.18 13.49
C SER A 57 3.41 0.91 12.96
N GLY A 58 2.24 1.04 12.34
CA GLY A 58 1.61 -0.01 11.56
C GLY A 58 0.10 0.15 11.39
N GLU A 59 -0.42 -0.47 10.34
CA GLU A 59 -1.84 -0.42 9.97
C GLU A 59 -2.71 -1.34 10.85
N ASN A 60 -2.09 -2.34 11.49
CA ASN A 60 -2.76 -3.37 12.28
C ASN A 60 -2.84 -3.04 13.77
N VAL A 61 -3.46 -1.92 14.13
CA VAL A 61 -3.58 -1.51 15.54
C VAL A 61 -4.88 -2.02 16.15
N ILE A 62 -4.78 -2.69 17.31
CA ILE A 62 -5.93 -3.01 18.15
C ILE A 62 -6.27 -1.79 19.02
N ILE A 63 -7.46 -1.25 18.83
CA ILE A 63 -7.96 -0.04 19.47
C ILE A 63 -9.07 -0.41 20.44
N ALA A 64 -9.04 0.20 21.62
CA ALA A 64 -10.17 0.17 22.54
C ALA A 64 -11.13 1.31 22.21
N LEU A 65 -12.22 0.98 21.51
CA LEU A 65 -13.25 1.93 21.13
C LEU A 65 -14.19 2.18 22.32
N GLU A 66 -14.23 3.41 22.84
CA GLU A 66 -15.26 3.85 23.79
C GLU A 66 -16.43 4.45 23.02
N VAL A 67 -17.49 3.67 22.84
CA VAL A 67 -18.73 4.14 22.22
C VAL A 67 -19.64 4.71 23.31
N GLU A 68 -19.97 5.99 23.17
CA GLU A 68 -20.98 6.64 24.02
C GLU A 68 -22.35 6.52 23.34
N THR A 69 -23.27 5.77 23.94
CA THR A 69 -24.66 5.62 23.50
C THR A 69 -25.58 5.85 24.69
N GLU A 70 -26.54 6.79 24.55
CA GLU A 70 -27.54 7.09 25.59
C GLU A 70 -26.95 7.35 26.99
N GLY A 71 -25.77 7.97 27.07
CA GLY A 71 -25.07 8.27 28.33
C GLY A 71 -24.36 7.08 28.98
N LYS A 72 -24.30 5.92 28.32
CA LYS A 72 -23.49 4.77 28.74
C LYS A 72 -22.27 4.63 27.84
N LYS A 73 -21.11 4.42 28.47
CA LYS A 73 -19.86 4.12 27.78
C LYS A 73 -19.69 2.62 27.66
N HIS A 74 -19.56 2.14 26.43
CA HIS A 74 -19.22 0.75 26.14
C HIS A 74 -17.82 0.70 25.55
N ARG A 75 -16.95 -0.12 26.14
CA ARG A 75 -15.61 -0.36 25.62
C ARG A 75 -15.62 -1.64 24.79
N ARG A 76 -15.18 -1.53 23.54
CA ARG A 76 -15.08 -2.66 22.59
C ARG A 76 -13.65 -2.72 22.04
N SER A 77 -13.10 -3.92 21.93
CA SER A 77 -11.83 -4.14 21.24
C SER A 77 -12.09 -4.22 19.75
N VAL A 78 -11.50 -3.32 19.00
CA VAL A 78 -11.69 -3.22 17.55
C VAL A 78 -10.35 -3.13 16.84
N MET A 79 -10.33 -3.53 15.59
CA MET A 79 -9.23 -3.32 14.68
C MET A 79 -9.68 -2.36 13.58
N LEU A 80 -8.77 -1.49 13.14
CA LEU A 80 -9.00 -0.69 11.94
C LEU A 80 -8.87 -1.61 10.72
N LYS A 81 -9.98 -1.83 10.02
CA LYS A 81 -10.02 -2.70 8.84
C LYS A 81 -9.71 -1.96 7.55
N GLU A 82 -10.18 -0.72 7.45
CA GLU A 82 -9.94 0.13 6.29
C GLU A 82 -9.88 1.59 6.75
N LEU A 83 -8.95 2.34 6.16
CA LEU A 83 -8.81 3.76 6.36
C LEU A 83 -8.76 4.45 5.01
N GLN A 84 -9.77 5.26 4.73
CA GLN A 84 -9.82 6.04 3.51
C GLN A 84 -9.19 7.39 3.78
N SER A 85 -8.16 7.74 3.02
CA SER A 85 -7.50 9.05 3.05
C SER A 85 -7.80 9.83 1.77
N ASP A 86 -7.80 11.16 1.89
CA ASP A 86 -7.85 12.08 0.77
C ASP A 86 -6.43 12.19 0.18
N PRO A 87 -6.20 11.80 -1.09
CA PRO A 87 -4.87 11.79 -1.68
C PRO A 87 -4.31 13.21 -1.93
N VAL A 88 -5.15 14.24 -1.93
CA VAL A 88 -4.73 15.64 -2.19
C VAL A 88 -4.46 16.39 -0.88
N HIS A 89 -5.25 16.09 0.15
CA HIS A 89 -5.21 16.81 1.42
C HIS A 89 -4.62 15.99 2.58
N GLU A 90 -4.29 14.72 2.34
CA GLU A 90 -3.76 13.77 3.32
C GLU A 90 -4.64 13.63 4.58
N LYS A 91 -5.96 13.84 4.43
CA LYS A 91 -6.92 13.77 5.54
C LYS A 91 -7.74 12.49 5.48
N TYR A 92 -7.98 11.90 6.64
CA TYR A 92 -8.88 10.75 6.76
C TYR A 92 -10.34 11.12 6.42
N LEU A 93 -10.88 10.41 5.44
CA LEU A 93 -12.24 10.53 4.94
C LEU A 93 -13.19 9.58 5.66
N HIS A 94 -12.76 8.34 5.89
CA HIS A 94 -13.58 7.30 6.50
C HIS A 94 -12.71 6.28 7.23
N ALA A 95 -13.25 5.70 8.30
CA ALA A 95 -12.60 4.62 9.04
C ALA A 95 -13.57 3.48 9.32
N ASP A 96 -13.11 2.25 9.09
CA ASP A 96 -13.87 1.02 9.31
C ASP A 96 -13.28 0.27 10.50
N PHE A 97 -14.08 0.08 11.54
CA PHE A 97 -13.71 -0.65 12.74
C PHE A 97 -14.39 -2.02 12.76
N TYR A 98 -13.57 -3.07 12.85
CA TYR A 98 -14.02 -4.44 12.98
C TYR A 98 -13.88 -4.92 14.43
N GLU A 99 -14.93 -5.44 15.03
CA GLU A 99 -14.88 -6.03 16.36
C GLU A 99 -14.07 -7.32 16.35
N ILE A 100 -13.09 -7.41 17.25
CA ILE A 100 -12.26 -8.60 17.41
C ILE A 100 -12.47 -9.22 18.79
N SER A 101 -12.42 -10.54 18.84
CA SER A 101 -12.36 -11.31 20.09
C SER A 101 -10.91 -11.72 20.33
N MET A 102 -10.41 -11.54 21.55
CA MET A 102 -9.01 -11.89 21.88
C MET A 102 -8.73 -13.39 21.75
N ASP A 103 -9.78 -14.22 21.87
CA ASP A 103 -9.68 -15.69 21.84
C ASP A 103 -9.80 -16.30 20.43
N LYS A 104 -9.98 -15.48 19.39
CA LYS A 104 -10.18 -15.96 18.02
C LYS A 104 -9.02 -15.55 17.12
N GLU A 105 -8.61 -16.46 16.24
CA GLU A 105 -7.67 -16.13 15.17
C GLU A 105 -8.28 -15.07 14.25
N ILE A 106 -7.46 -14.09 13.88
CA ILE A 106 -7.78 -13.04 12.94
C ILE A 106 -6.84 -13.12 11.74
N THR A 107 -7.37 -12.80 10.57
CA THR A 107 -6.60 -12.67 9.34
C THR A 107 -6.34 -11.20 9.05
N VAL A 108 -5.07 -10.84 8.97
CA VAL A 108 -4.60 -9.46 8.79
C VAL A 108 -3.46 -9.42 7.79
N ASN A 109 -3.33 -8.29 7.09
CA ASN A 109 -2.21 -8.05 6.18
C ASN A 109 -1.11 -7.35 6.95
N VAL A 110 0.04 -7.98 7.14
CA VAL A 110 1.16 -7.38 7.88
C VAL A 110 2.17 -6.84 6.88
N ALA A 111 2.61 -5.59 7.10
CA ALA A 111 3.60 -4.94 6.27
C ALA A 111 4.98 -5.58 6.44
N ILE A 112 5.70 -5.72 5.32
CA ILE A 112 7.08 -6.21 5.29
C ILE A 112 8.02 -5.01 5.19
N GLN A 113 8.92 -4.90 6.15
CA GLN A 113 9.98 -3.90 6.17
C GLN A 113 11.28 -4.53 5.73
N LEU A 114 11.73 -4.15 4.52
CA LEU A 114 13.01 -4.58 4.00
C LEU A 114 14.10 -3.69 4.60
N ASN A 115 15.00 -4.31 5.35
CA ASN A 115 16.13 -3.65 6.00
C ASN A 115 17.43 -4.00 5.27
N GLY A 116 18.34 -3.03 5.20
CA GLY A 116 19.62 -3.19 4.51
C GLY A 116 19.58 -2.81 3.03
N THR A 117 20.76 -2.75 2.41
CA THR A 117 20.93 -2.49 0.98
C THR A 117 21.50 -3.73 0.33
N PRO A 118 20.80 -4.37 -0.63
CA PRO A 118 21.27 -5.59 -1.25
C PRO A 118 22.55 -5.32 -2.06
N ILE A 119 23.47 -6.29 -2.04
CA ILE A 119 24.73 -6.24 -2.80
C ILE A 119 24.43 -6.06 -4.29
N GLY A 120 23.40 -6.73 -4.79
CA GLY A 120 23.00 -6.61 -6.20
C GLY A 120 22.62 -5.20 -6.61
N VAL A 121 22.04 -4.38 -5.72
CA VAL A 121 21.77 -2.95 -6.01
C VAL A 121 23.06 -2.13 -6.04
N THR A 122 24.02 -2.44 -5.16
CA THR A 122 25.34 -1.80 -5.19
C THR A 122 26.09 -2.13 -6.50
N ASN A 123 25.82 -3.29 -7.08
CA ASN A 123 26.35 -3.74 -8.37
C ASN A 123 25.57 -3.22 -9.59
N GLY A 124 24.61 -2.30 -9.39
CA GLY A 124 23.82 -1.70 -10.47
C GLY A 124 22.47 -2.36 -10.75
N GLY A 125 22.05 -3.35 -9.95
CA GLY A 125 20.71 -3.93 -9.98
C GLY A 125 19.63 -3.00 -9.42
N ILE A 126 18.38 -3.32 -9.69
CA ILE A 126 17.21 -2.59 -9.23
C ILE A 126 16.43 -3.49 -8.28
N LEU A 127 16.21 -3.04 -7.04
CA LEU A 127 15.35 -3.75 -6.09
C LEU A 127 13.89 -3.47 -6.43
N GLU A 128 13.18 -4.52 -6.84
CA GLU A 128 11.75 -4.50 -7.05
C GLU A 128 11.04 -5.15 -5.86
N ASN A 129 10.24 -4.36 -5.13
CA ASN A 129 9.37 -4.87 -4.09
C ASN A 129 8.00 -5.21 -4.69
N VAL A 130 7.82 -6.49 -5.03
CA VAL A 130 6.61 -7.02 -5.66
C VAL A 130 5.43 -7.02 -4.68
N ARG A 131 5.68 -7.32 -3.41
CA ARG A 131 4.65 -7.34 -2.35
C ARG A 131 5.14 -6.67 -1.08
N ARG A 132 4.41 -5.65 -0.67
CA ARG A 132 4.68 -4.86 0.55
C ARG A 132 4.01 -5.43 1.79
N GLU A 133 3.04 -6.32 1.62
CA GLU A 133 2.21 -6.90 2.68
C GLU A 133 2.02 -8.40 2.44
N VAL A 134 1.88 -9.15 3.52
CA VAL A 134 1.53 -10.58 3.48
C VAL A 134 0.34 -10.86 4.40
N SER A 135 -0.59 -11.66 3.90
CA SER A 135 -1.76 -12.13 4.65
C SER A 135 -1.36 -13.19 5.67
N VAL A 136 -1.50 -12.89 6.97
CA VAL A 136 -1.19 -13.80 8.07
C VAL A 136 -2.41 -14.07 8.96
N SER A 137 -2.50 -15.29 9.49
CA SER A 137 -3.42 -15.68 10.56
C SER A 137 -2.67 -15.67 11.88
N CYS A 138 -3.18 -14.94 12.87
CA CYS A 138 -2.62 -14.91 14.22
C CYS A 138 -3.68 -14.60 15.27
N LEU A 139 -3.36 -14.84 16.54
CA LEU A 139 -4.16 -14.32 17.65
C LEU A 139 -3.88 -12.81 17.82
N PRO A 140 -4.89 -12.01 18.23
CA PRO A 140 -4.72 -10.57 18.48
C PRO A 140 -3.55 -10.23 19.43
N ASP A 141 -3.26 -11.10 20.40
CA ASP A 141 -2.17 -10.90 21.36
C ASP A 141 -0.76 -11.11 20.77
N LYS A 142 -0.67 -11.83 19.65
CA LYS A 142 0.59 -12.15 18.95
C LYS A 142 0.82 -11.29 17.72
N LEU A 143 -0.05 -10.32 17.48
CA LEU A 143 0.02 -9.46 16.32
C LEU A 143 1.21 -8.49 16.41
N THR A 144 2.10 -8.57 15.42
CA THR A 144 3.19 -7.63 15.15
C THR A 144 2.77 -6.64 14.06
N SER A 145 3.29 -5.42 14.15
CA SER A 145 2.90 -4.35 13.23
C SER A 145 3.64 -4.41 11.90
N ALA A 146 4.89 -4.88 11.91
CA ALA A 146 5.72 -5.11 10.74
C ALA A 146 6.57 -6.37 10.92
N ILE A 147 6.97 -6.96 9.79
CA ILE A 147 7.94 -8.06 9.73
C ILE A 147 9.21 -7.49 9.11
N ASP A 148 10.30 -7.47 9.89
CA ASP A 148 11.61 -7.02 9.44
C ASP A 148 12.33 -8.14 8.70
N VAL A 149 12.77 -7.88 7.47
CA VAL A 149 13.53 -8.83 6.65
C VAL A 149 14.82 -8.17 6.18
N ASP A 150 15.96 -8.80 6.46
CA ASP A 150 17.26 -8.34 5.98
C ASP A 150 17.49 -8.80 4.54
N ILE A 151 17.69 -7.85 3.63
CA ILE A 151 17.95 -8.09 2.21
C ILE A 151 19.41 -7.83 1.82
N SER A 152 20.29 -7.51 2.78
CA SER A 152 21.67 -7.11 2.50
C SER A 152 22.47 -8.16 1.72
N HIS A 153 22.11 -9.44 1.85
CA HIS A 153 22.81 -10.56 1.22
C HIS A 153 22.38 -10.85 -0.23
N MET A 154 21.30 -10.23 -0.74
CA MET A 154 20.77 -10.55 -2.06
C MET A 154 21.65 -9.98 -3.19
N ASP A 155 21.91 -10.80 -4.21
CA ASP A 155 22.63 -10.42 -5.43
C ASP A 155 21.66 -10.26 -6.62
N ILE A 156 22.18 -9.83 -7.77
CA ILE A 156 21.40 -9.64 -9.00
C ILE A 156 20.82 -10.99 -9.46
N GLY A 157 19.50 -11.03 -9.62
CA GLY A 157 18.74 -12.22 -10.01
C GLY A 157 18.12 -12.98 -8.84
N ASP A 158 18.46 -12.63 -7.60
CA ASP A 158 17.89 -13.27 -6.41
C ASP A 158 16.45 -12.79 -6.16
N ALA A 159 15.63 -13.73 -5.70
CA ALA A 159 14.24 -13.51 -5.30
C ALA A 159 14.05 -13.96 -3.86
N LEU A 160 13.36 -13.13 -3.07
CA LEU A 160 12.93 -13.43 -1.71
C LEU A 160 11.50 -13.98 -1.76
N HIS A 161 11.30 -15.19 -1.25
CA HIS A 161 9.99 -15.83 -1.17
C HIS A 161 9.41 -15.76 0.25
N ILE A 162 8.12 -16.02 0.40
CA ILE A 162 7.44 -16.07 1.72
C ILE A 162 8.09 -17.13 2.63
N GLU A 163 8.52 -18.26 2.06
CA GLU A 163 9.14 -19.35 2.82
C GLU A 163 10.49 -19.00 3.43
N ASP A 164 11.19 -18.00 2.88
CA ASP A 164 12.49 -17.54 3.37
C ASP A 164 12.36 -16.56 4.56
N ILE A 165 11.13 -16.15 4.91
CA ILE A 165 10.88 -15.17 5.97
C ILE A 165 10.66 -15.86 7.31
N GLU A 166 11.42 -15.43 8.31
CA GLU A 166 11.20 -15.83 9.70
C GLU A 166 9.95 -15.13 10.25
N LEU A 167 8.82 -15.85 10.25
CA LEU A 167 7.60 -15.38 10.88
C LEU A 167 7.69 -15.48 12.41
N PRO A 168 7.29 -14.43 13.15
CA PRO A 168 7.31 -14.45 14.61
C PRO A 168 6.31 -15.45 15.20
N GLU A 169 6.57 -15.87 16.45
CA GLU A 169 5.81 -16.93 17.11
C GLU A 169 4.29 -16.69 17.14
N GLY A 170 3.54 -17.64 16.58
CA GLY A 170 2.07 -17.61 16.58
C GLY A 170 1.46 -16.91 15.36
N MET A 171 2.29 -16.54 14.37
CA MET A 171 1.83 -16.14 13.04
C MET A 171 1.94 -17.29 12.05
N ARG A 172 0.94 -17.41 11.17
CA ARG A 172 0.95 -18.35 10.05
C ARG A 172 0.60 -17.62 8.77
N ALA A 173 1.46 -17.67 7.77
CA ALA A 173 1.13 -17.19 6.43
C ALA A 173 -0.03 -18.00 5.84
N LEU A 174 -0.97 -17.30 5.20
CA LEU A 174 -2.07 -17.92 4.45
C LEU A 174 -1.76 -18.07 2.96
N GLU A 175 -0.75 -17.35 2.49
CA GLU A 175 -0.31 -17.32 1.11
C GLU A 175 0.63 -18.51 0.81
N ASP A 176 0.85 -18.76 -0.48
CA ASP A 176 1.74 -19.82 -0.95
C ASP A 176 3.20 -19.49 -0.62
N GLY A 177 3.97 -20.48 -0.16
CA GLY A 177 5.37 -20.29 0.27
C GLY A 177 6.28 -19.81 -0.86
N HIS A 178 5.98 -20.19 -2.11
CA HIS A 178 6.77 -19.82 -3.29
C HIS A 178 6.46 -18.40 -3.81
N LEU A 179 5.56 -17.67 -3.16
CA LEU A 179 5.19 -16.35 -3.59
C LEU A 179 6.34 -15.36 -3.37
N THR A 180 6.72 -14.66 -4.43
CA THR A 180 7.81 -13.69 -4.38
C THR A 180 7.38 -12.37 -3.74
N ILE A 181 8.24 -11.84 -2.87
CA ILE A 181 8.07 -10.59 -2.14
C ILE A 181 8.97 -9.50 -2.72
N ALA A 182 10.25 -9.80 -2.92
CA ALA A 182 11.22 -8.87 -3.46
C ALA A 182 12.15 -9.58 -4.45
N VAL A 183 12.57 -8.88 -5.49
CA VAL A 183 13.52 -9.37 -6.49
C VAL A 183 14.57 -8.29 -6.73
N VAL A 184 15.82 -8.69 -6.90
CA VAL A 184 16.84 -7.77 -7.43
C VAL A 184 16.99 -8.02 -8.93
N ALA A 185 16.36 -7.18 -9.74
CA ALA A 185 16.44 -7.27 -11.19
C ALA A 185 17.79 -6.77 -11.69
N ALA A 186 18.28 -7.36 -12.78
CA ALA A 186 19.41 -6.80 -13.52
C ALA A 186 18.99 -5.47 -14.16
N PRO A 187 19.88 -4.47 -14.26
CA PRO A 187 19.57 -3.23 -14.95
C PRO A 187 19.24 -3.57 -16.40
N VAL A 188 18.01 -3.27 -16.81
CA VAL A 188 17.69 -3.19 -18.23
C VAL A 188 18.42 -1.95 -18.71
N ALA A 189 19.55 -2.15 -19.41
CA ALA A 189 20.08 -1.09 -20.24
C ALA A 189 18.98 -0.75 -21.24
N GLU A 190 18.35 0.41 -21.07
CA GLU A 190 17.63 1.06 -22.16
C GLU A 190 18.62 1.10 -23.31
N LYS A 191 18.37 0.29 -24.34
CA LYS A 191 18.90 0.55 -25.67
C LYS A 191 18.29 1.88 -26.10
N GLU A 192 18.90 2.98 -25.68
CA GLU A 192 18.74 4.29 -26.33
C GLU A 192 19.22 4.22 -27.80
N GLU A 193 19.91 3.14 -28.21
CA GLU A 193 20.35 2.92 -29.59
C GLU A 193 19.20 2.69 -30.60
N GLU A 194 17.98 2.31 -30.18
CA GLU A 194 16.90 2.06 -31.16
C GLU A 194 16.09 3.32 -31.52
N VAL A 195 16.33 4.46 -30.86
CA VAL A 195 15.72 5.75 -31.24
C VAL A 195 16.62 6.53 -32.20
N GLU A 196 17.95 6.44 -32.05
CA GLU A 196 18.91 6.99 -33.02
C GLU A 196 18.86 6.25 -34.36
N GLU A 197 18.68 4.92 -34.37
CA GLU A 197 18.63 4.15 -35.63
C GLU A 197 17.40 4.51 -36.49
N VAL A 198 16.27 4.91 -35.86
CA VAL A 198 15.06 5.32 -36.58
C VAL A 198 15.16 6.77 -37.09
N GLU A 199 15.84 7.66 -36.38
CA GLU A 199 16.12 9.02 -36.89
C GLU A 199 17.17 9.01 -38.03
N GLU A 200 18.20 8.15 -37.97
CA GLU A 200 19.19 8.01 -39.06
C GLU A 200 18.59 7.36 -40.33
N LEU A 201 17.63 6.44 -40.17
CA LEU A 201 16.90 5.84 -41.30
C LEU A 201 15.94 6.84 -41.98
N LEU A 202 15.39 7.80 -41.24
CA LEU A 202 14.51 8.84 -41.79
C LEU A 202 15.30 9.94 -42.53
N GLU A 203 16.49 10.34 -42.03
CA GLU A 203 17.35 11.30 -42.74
C GLU A 203 18.06 10.70 -43.96
N GLY A 204 18.33 9.39 -43.95
CA GLY A 204 18.94 8.69 -45.09
C GLY A 204 18.01 8.52 -46.29
N GLU A 205 16.69 8.47 -46.08
CA GLU A 205 15.72 8.25 -47.16
C GLU A 205 15.33 9.56 -47.88
N GLU A 206 15.29 10.70 -47.19
CA GLU A 206 15.00 12.00 -47.82
C GLU A 206 16.15 12.53 -48.71
N ALA A 207 17.41 12.14 -48.44
CA ALA A 207 18.55 12.56 -49.28
C ALA A 207 18.65 11.80 -50.62
N SER A 208 17.97 10.66 -50.77
CA SER A 208 18.05 9.85 -52.00
C SER A 208 16.98 10.19 -53.04
N ALA A 209 15.93 10.93 -52.66
CA ALA A 209 14.85 11.31 -53.56
C ALA A 209 15.13 12.60 -54.36
N GLU A 210 16.07 13.45 -53.95
CA GLU A 210 16.30 14.77 -54.58
C GLU A 210 17.40 14.80 -55.67
N SER A 211 18.02 13.65 -55.99
CA SER A 211 19.15 13.57 -56.93
C SER A 211 18.88 12.81 -58.24
N GLU A 212 17.63 12.42 -58.55
CA GLU A 212 17.28 11.78 -59.83
C GLU A 212 16.48 12.65 -60.84
N GLU A 213 16.17 13.93 -60.55
CA GLU A 213 15.36 14.76 -61.48
C GLU A 213 16.07 16.02 -62.03
N THR A 214 17.38 16.00 -62.26
CA THR A 214 18.05 17.04 -63.07
C THR A 214 19.17 16.47 -63.96
N GLY A 215 18.84 16.07 -65.18
CA GLY A 215 19.88 15.64 -66.14
C GLY A 215 19.42 14.98 -67.43
N ALA A 216 18.33 15.42 -68.05
CA ALA A 216 18.02 15.06 -69.44
C ALA A 216 17.20 16.15 -70.13
N GLU A 217 17.83 17.30 -70.39
CA GLU A 217 17.40 18.21 -71.47
C GLU A 217 18.39 18.15 -72.64
N GLU A 218 17.80 18.20 -73.84
CA GLU A 218 18.35 18.46 -75.17
C GLU A 218 19.01 17.32 -75.98
N SER A 219 18.21 16.78 -76.91
CA SER A 219 18.68 16.61 -78.29
C SER A 219 17.52 16.69 -79.32
N THR A 220 17.56 17.76 -80.12
CA THR A 220 17.21 17.88 -81.57
C THR A 220 15.75 17.90 -82.06
N GLU A 221 15.26 19.12 -82.30
CA GLU A 221 14.99 19.71 -83.64
C GLU A 221 15.07 18.75 -84.86
N GLU A 222 13.92 18.39 -85.45
CA GLU A 222 13.45 18.71 -86.83
C GLU A 222 12.10 18.02 -87.12
#